data_AF-A0A9D6AWG5-F1
#
_entry.id   AF-A0A9D6AWG5-F1
#
_cell.length_a   1.000
_cell.length_b   1.000
_cell.length_c   1.000
_cell.angle_alpha   90.00
_cell.angle_beta   90.00
_cell.angle_gamma   90.00
#
_symmetry.space_group_name_H-M   'P 1'
#
loop_
_entity.id
_entity.type
_entity.pdbx_description
1 polymer ?
#
loop_
_entity_poly.entity_id
_entity_poly.type
_entity_poly.pdbx_seq_one_letter_code
_entity_poly.pdbx_strand_id
1 'polypeptide(L)'
;LADILLLDQFTRNMFRDTPKAFAGDAAARALAEELVASGKDQALSPFMRWFAYLPFEHSEALTDQVRAVALFTCLLDDAPPGHEPAFASALDYAKRHHEVIAQFGRFPHRNAILGRESTESERLFLQQPGSSF
;
A
#
# COMPACT_ATOMS: atom_id res chain seq x y z
N LEU A 1 -1.26 15.74 0.26
CA LEU A 1 -1.20 14.80 1.42
C LEU A 1 -2.55 14.65 2.12
N ALA A 2 -3.22 15.73 2.53
CA ALA A 2 -4.51 15.62 3.22
C ALA A 2 -5.54 14.78 2.44
N ASP A 3 -5.66 15.01 1.13
CA ASP A 3 -6.56 14.21 0.28
C ASP A 3 -6.15 12.74 0.19
N ILE A 4 -4.85 12.45 0.15
CA ILE A 4 -4.35 11.06 0.20
C ILE A 4 -4.77 10.40 1.51
N LEU A 5 -4.58 11.08 2.66
CA LEU A 5 -5.00 10.55 3.95
C LEU A 5 -6.51 10.32 4.02
N LEU A 6 -7.32 11.22 3.46
CA LEU A 6 -8.77 11.10 3.45
C LEU A 6 -9.24 9.93 2.57
N LEU A 7 -8.62 9.73 1.42
CA LEU A 7 -9.05 8.75 0.44
C LEU A 7 -8.48 7.35 0.71
N ASP A 8 -7.29 7.28 1.29
CA ASP A 8 -6.60 6.01 1.54
C ASP A 8 -6.73 5.55 3.00
N GLN A 9 -6.30 6.37 3.96
CA GLN A 9 -6.25 5.95 5.37
C GLN A 9 -7.60 6.05 6.07
N PHE A 10 -8.34 7.13 5.81
CA PHE A 10 -9.61 7.39 6.48
C PHE A 10 -10.72 6.46 6.00
N THR A 11 -10.81 6.18 4.70
CA THR A 11 -11.76 5.20 4.13
C THR A 11 -11.55 3.81 4.73
N ARG A 12 -10.30 3.33 4.82
CA ARG A 12 -9.94 2.03 5.42
C ARG A 12 -10.34 1.92 6.89
N ASN A 13 -10.23 3.01 7.65
CA ASN A 13 -10.59 3.02 9.06
C ASN A 13 -12.10 3.20 9.29
N MET A 14 -12.74 4.13 8.58
CA MET A 14 -14.17 4.45 8.76
C MET A 14 -15.08 3.35 8.24
N PHE A 15 -14.68 2.70 7.14
CA PHE A 15 -15.48 1.70 6.44
C PHE A 15 -14.87 0.30 6.51
N ARG A 16 -14.14 0.02 7.60
CA ARG A 16 -13.50 -1.27 7.86
C ARG A 16 -14.46 -2.43 7.60
N ASP A 17 -13.95 -3.51 7.01
CA ASP A 17 -14.69 -4.71 6.64
C ASP A 17 -15.86 -4.49 5.68
N THR A 18 -15.88 -3.35 4.96
CA THR A 18 -16.82 -3.11 3.86
C THR A 18 -16.10 -2.76 2.55
N PRO A 19 -16.72 -2.98 1.38
CA PRO A 19 -16.11 -2.61 0.09
C PRO A 19 -15.73 -1.12 0.00
N LYS A 20 -16.41 -0.25 0.78
CA LYS A 20 -16.15 1.19 0.83
C LYS A 20 -14.76 1.53 1.39
N ALA A 21 -14.10 0.60 2.10
CA ALA A 21 -12.72 0.76 2.55
C ALA A 21 -11.74 1.00 1.39
N PHE A 22 -12.07 0.54 0.16
CA PHE A 22 -11.22 0.63 -1.03
C PHE A 22 -11.73 1.66 -2.05
N ALA A 23 -12.83 2.36 -1.74
CA ALA A 23 -13.49 3.25 -2.70
C ALA A 23 -12.62 4.46 -3.10
N GLY A 24 -11.66 4.85 -2.25
CA GLY A 24 -10.74 5.96 -2.52
C GLY A 24 -9.43 5.55 -3.18
N ASP A 25 -9.12 4.25 -3.30
CA ASP A 25 -7.79 3.76 -3.70
C ASP A 25 -7.32 4.34 -5.04
N ALA A 26 -8.18 4.34 -6.06
CA ALA A 26 -7.83 4.85 -7.38
C ALA A 26 -7.50 6.35 -7.37
N ALA A 27 -8.29 7.14 -6.63
CA ALA A 27 -8.07 8.58 -6.51
C ALA A 27 -6.85 8.91 -5.64
N ALA A 28 -6.66 8.19 -4.53
CA ALA A 28 -5.49 8.32 -3.68
C ALA A 28 -4.20 7.99 -4.44
N ARG A 29 -4.21 6.93 -5.25
CA ARG A 29 -3.08 6.59 -6.13
C ARG A 29 -2.78 7.72 -7.09
N ALA A 30 -3.77 8.24 -7.81
CA ALA A 30 -3.55 9.30 -8.80
C ALA A 30 -2.90 10.54 -8.17
N LEU A 31 -3.34 10.92 -6.96
CA LEU A 31 -2.75 12.01 -6.20
C LEU A 31 -1.32 11.70 -5.71
N ALA A 32 -1.06 10.47 -5.28
CA ALA A 32 0.28 10.03 -4.92
C ALA A 32 1.24 10.06 -6.11
N GLU A 33 0.78 9.65 -7.30
CA GLU A 33 1.53 9.74 -8.55
C GLU A 33 1.92 11.19 -8.86
N GLU A 34 0.96 12.12 -8.83
CA GLU A 34 1.23 13.54 -9.08
C GLU A 34 2.23 14.12 -8.06
N LEU A 35 2.06 13.76 -6.79
CA LEU A 35 2.91 14.24 -5.70
C LEU A 35 4.37 13.78 -5.89
N VAL A 36 4.59 12.50 -6.20
CA VAL A 36 5.93 11.94 -6.43
C VAL A 36 6.51 12.40 -7.76
N ALA A 37 5.72 12.42 -8.84
CA ALA A 37 6.21 12.84 -10.16
C ALA A 37 6.64 14.32 -10.19
N SER A 38 6.04 15.15 -9.35
CA SER A 38 6.44 16.56 -9.19
C SER A 38 7.60 16.78 -8.20
N GLY A 39 8.07 15.73 -7.51
CA GLY A 39 9.12 15.81 -6.48
C GLY A 39 8.70 16.55 -5.21
N LYS A 40 7.41 16.92 -5.08
CA LYS A 40 6.89 17.68 -3.94
C LYS A 40 6.75 16.82 -2.68
N ASP A 41 6.72 15.50 -2.84
CA ASP A 41 6.84 14.55 -1.74
C ASP A 41 8.09 14.81 -0.88
N GLN A 42 9.21 15.21 -1.48
CA GLN A 42 10.48 15.46 -0.79
C GLN A 42 10.45 16.66 0.18
N ALA A 43 9.45 17.54 0.07
CA ALA A 43 9.23 18.62 1.03
C ALA A 43 8.48 18.15 2.30
N LEU A 44 7.98 16.91 2.32
CA LEU A 44 7.28 16.31 3.45
C LEU A 44 8.28 15.65 4.42
N SER A 45 7.93 15.60 5.70
CA SER A 45 8.70 14.81 6.66
C SER A 45 8.70 13.33 6.28
N PRO A 46 9.69 12.52 6.71
CA PRO A 46 9.73 11.08 6.40
C PRO A 46 8.42 10.35 6.78
N PHE A 47 7.82 10.67 7.92
CA PHE A 47 6.52 10.11 8.30
C PHE A 47 5.38 10.51 7.36
N MET A 48 5.35 11.75 6.89
CA MET A 48 4.35 12.20 5.93
C MET A 48 4.55 11.56 4.55
N ARG A 49 5.81 11.36 4.12
CA ARG A 49 6.14 10.63 2.89
C ARG A 49 5.70 9.17 2.94
N TRP A 50 5.83 8.51 4.09
CA TRP A 50 5.27 7.17 4.29
C TRP A 50 3.81 7.10 3.84
N PHE A 51 2.95 7.98 4.38
CA PHE A 51 1.53 8.01 4.01
C PHE A 51 1.30 8.41 2.54
N ALA A 52 2.18 9.21 1.95
CA ALA A 52 2.12 9.52 0.53
C ALA A 52 2.42 8.31 -0.37
N TYR A 53 3.16 7.32 0.13
CA TYR A 53 3.59 6.15 -0.64
C TYR A 53 2.66 4.93 -0.50
N LEU A 54 1.89 4.85 0.59
CA LEU A 54 0.93 3.76 0.82
C LEU A 54 -0.04 3.52 -0.34
N PRO A 55 -0.56 4.53 -1.07
CA PRO A 55 -1.44 4.26 -2.21
C PRO A 55 -0.81 3.39 -3.32
N PHE A 56 0.52 3.42 -3.49
CA PHE A 56 1.21 2.51 -4.41
C PHE A 56 1.22 1.08 -3.87
N GLU A 57 1.52 0.90 -2.58
CA GLU A 57 1.51 -0.39 -1.88
C GLU A 57 0.10 -1.02 -1.86
N HIS A 58 -0.95 -0.20 -1.83
CA HIS A 58 -2.34 -0.66 -1.84
C HIS A 58 -2.90 -0.98 -3.23
N SER A 59 -2.19 -0.62 -4.30
CA SER A 59 -2.60 -0.85 -5.69
C SER A 59 -2.43 -2.32 -6.09
N GLU A 60 -3.37 -2.86 -6.87
CA GLU A 60 -3.25 -4.20 -7.44
C GLU A 60 -2.47 -4.22 -8.78
N ALA A 61 -1.78 -3.11 -9.13
CA ALA A 61 -0.91 -3.04 -10.30
C ALA A 61 0.55 -3.37 -9.95
N LEU A 62 1.16 -4.33 -10.66
CA LEU A 62 2.56 -4.73 -10.43
C LEU A 62 3.54 -3.56 -10.57
N THR A 63 3.30 -2.64 -11.50
CA THR A 63 4.15 -1.45 -11.68
C THR A 63 4.12 -0.52 -10.46
N ASP A 64 2.97 -0.41 -9.79
CA ASP A 64 2.85 0.38 -8.57
C ASP A 64 3.56 -0.31 -7.40
N GLN A 65 3.54 -1.64 -7.35
CA GLN A 65 4.25 -2.42 -6.33
C GLN A 65 5.77 -2.27 -6.45
N VAL A 66 6.31 -2.33 -7.67
CA VAL A 66 7.74 -2.06 -7.93
C VAL A 66 8.09 -0.65 -7.46
N ARG A 67 7.23 0.32 -7.75
CA ARG A 67 7.42 1.71 -7.32
C ARG A 67 7.33 1.86 -5.80
N ALA A 68 6.41 1.19 -5.14
CA ALA A 68 6.27 1.20 -3.68
C ALA A 68 7.56 0.71 -3.02
N VAL A 69 8.09 -0.44 -3.43
CA VAL A 69 9.35 -0.98 -2.89
C VAL A 69 10.51 -0.01 -3.10
N ALA A 70 10.63 0.62 -4.27
CA ALA A 70 11.66 1.60 -4.54
C ALA A 70 11.53 2.84 -3.63
N LEU A 71 10.32 3.40 -3.52
CA LEU A 71 10.04 4.57 -2.68
C LEU A 71 10.29 4.30 -1.19
N PHE A 72 9.84 3.15 -0.67
CA PHE A 72 10.08 2.76 0.71
C PHE A 72 11.55 2.42 1.00
N THR A 73 12.30 1.98 -0.02
CA THR A 73 13.76 1.80 0.09
C THR A 73 14.44 3.15 0.33
N CYS A 74 14.15 4.14 -0.51
CA CYS A 74 14.66 5.51 -0.29
C CYS A 74 14.17 6.11 1.03
N LEU A 75 12.92 5.79 1.43
CA LEU A 75 12.36 6.31 2.67
C LEU A 75 13.09 5.79 3.92
N LEU A 76 13.58 4.55 3.89
CA LEU A 76 14.40 3.98 4.96
C LEU A 76 15.73 4.72 5.12
N ASP A 77 16.37 5.12 4.01
CA ASP A 77 17.60 5.90 4.05
C ASP A 77 17.40 7.27 4.73
N ASP A 78 16.18 7.81 4.64
CA ASP A 78 15.77 9.08 5.25
C ASP A 78 15.13 8.93 6.64
N ALA A 79 15.21 7.75 7.26
CA ALA A 79 14.58 7.49 8.55
C ALA A 79 15.11 8.46 9.63
N PRO A 80 14.23 9.10 10.42
CA PRO A 80 14.67 9.90 11.56
C PRO A 80 15.44 9.03 12.56
N PRO A 81 16.48 9.56 13.24
CA PRO A 81 17.24 8.79 14.21
C PRO A 81 16.35 8.09 15.25
N GLY A 82 16.61 6.81 15.49
CA GLY A 82 15.85 5.96 16.41
C GLY A 82 14.53 5.41 15.85
N HIS A 83 14.18 5.73 14.61
CA HIS A 83 12.97 5.21 13.94
C HIS A 83 13.29 4.24 12.79
N GLU A 84 14.57 3.96 12.53
CA GLU A 84 15.04 3.02 11.51
C GLU A 84 14.31 1.66 11.58
N PRO A 85 14.05 1.07 12.77
CA PRO A 85 13.29 -0.19 12.84
C PRO A 85 11.86 -0.08 12.29
N ALA A 86 11.18 1.05 12.52
CA ALA A 86 9.83 1.27 12.01
C ALA A 86 9.83 1.43 10.49
N PHE A 87 10.79 2.18 9.95
CA PHE A 87 10.93 2.39 8.51
C PHE A 87 11.40 1.11 7.79
N ALA A 88 12.22 0.28 8.43
CA ALA A 88 12.60 -1.02 7.91
C ALA A 88 11.41 -1.97 7.86
N SER A 89 10.53 -1.93 8.87
CA SER A 89 9.24 -2.63 8.86
C SER A 89 8.35 -2.14 7.71
N ALA A 90 8.26 -0.82 7.47
CA ALA A 90 7.51 -0.27 6.33
C ALA A 90 7.96 -0.88 4.99
N LEU A 91 9.27 -0.95 4.78
CA LEU A 91 9.86 -1.55 3.58
C LEU A 91 9.57 -3.07 3.49
N ASP A 92 9.58 -3.79 4.61
CA ASP A 92 9.19 -5.21 4.64
C ASP A 92 7.73 -5.40 4.18
N TYR A 93 6.81 -4.56 4.67
CA TYR A 93 5.41 -4.59 4.25
C TYR A 93 5.26 -4.29 2.75
N ALA A 94 5.94 -3.29 2.22
CA ALA A 94 5.93 -2.99 0.78
C ALA A 94 6.43 -4.16 -0.07
N LYS A 95 7.49 -4.88 0.38
CA LYS A 95 8.00 -6.08 -0.31
C LYS A 95 6.99 -7.22 -0.28
N ARG A 96 6.33 -7.45 0.87
CA ARG A 96 5.32 -8.50 1.01
C ARG A 96 4.08 -8.21 0.14
N HIS A 97 3.64 -6.95 0.05
CA HIS A 97 2.58 -6.57 -0.88
C HIS A 97 2.99 -6.84 -2.34
N HIS A 98 4.22 -6.47 -2.71
CA HIS A 98 4.76 -6.75 -4.03
C HIS A 98 4.76 -8.24 -4.35
N GLU A 99 5.21 -9.10 -3.43
CA GLU A 99 5.22 -10.55 -3.63
C GLU A 99 3.82 -11.12 -3.90
N VAL A 100 2.82 -10.69 -3.13
CA VAL A 100 1.43 -11.12 -3.31
C VAL A 100 0.90 -10.70 -4.68
N ILE A 101 1.12 -9.45 -5.09
CA ILE A 101 0.69 -8.98 -6.41
C ILE A 101 1.48 -9.62 -7.54
N ALA A 102 2.78 -9.86 -7.38
CA ALA A 102 3.59 -10.56 -8.38
C ALA A 102 3.10 -12.01 -8.58
N GLN A 103 2.62 -12.66 -7.50
CA GLN A 103 2.13 -14.03 -7.55
C GLN A 103 0.68 -14.14 -8.08
N PHE A 104 -0.22 -13.26 -7.64
CA PHE A 104 -1.66 -13.40 -7.88
C PHE A 104 -2.26 -12.32 -8.79
N GLY A 105 -1.52 -11.23 -9.06
CA GLY A 105 -2.01 -10.07 -9.81
C GLY A 105 -3.05 -9.22 -9.08
N ARG A 106 -3.37 -9.56 -7.83
CA ARG A 106 -4.36 -8.91 -6.96
C ARG A 106 -4.17 -9.36 -5.51
N PHE A 107 -4.87 -8.75 -4.57
CA PHE A 107 -4.87 -9.16 -3.16
C PHE A 107 -5.96 -10.20 -2.88
N PRO A 108 -5.63 -11.48 -2.62
CA PRO A 108 -6.65 -12.51 -2.42
C PRO A 108 -7.56 -12.26 -1.22
N HIS A 109 -7.03 -11.62 -0.16
CA HIS A 109 -7.82 -11.30 1.04
C HIS A 109 -8.95 -10.29 0.76
N ARG A 110 -8.86 -9.54 -0.35
CA ARG A 110 -9.92 -8.63 -0.81
C ARG A 110 -10.99 -9.33 -1.65
N ASN A 111 -10.85 -10.62 -1.98
CA ASN A 111 -11.77 -11.28 -2.90
C ASN A 111 -13.21 -11.32 -2.38
N ALA A 112 -13.42 -11.81 -1.16
CA ALA A 112 -14.76 -11.94 -0.58
C ALA A 112 -15.46 -10.57 -0.45
N ILE A 113 -14.76 -9.58 0.07
CA ILE A 113 -15.29 -8.22 0.29
C ILE A 113 -15.55 -7.48 -1.03
N LEU A 114 -14.84 -7.80 -2.11
CA LEU A 114 -15.07 -7.24 -3.45
C LEU A 114 -15.97 -8.13 -4.33
N GLY A 115 -16.54 -9.22 -3.81
CA GLY A 115 -17.41 -10.13 -4.56
C GLY A 115 -16.69 -10.90 -5.67
N ARG A 116 -15.37 -11.13 -5.54
CA ARG A 116 -14.55 -11.91 -6.48
C ARG A 116 -14.47 -13.35 -6.03
N GLU A 117 -14.50 -14.27 -6.98
CA GLU A 117 -14.23 -15.68 -6.72
C GLU A 117 -12.71 -15.91 -6.56
N SER A 118 -12.31 -16.61 -5.50
CA SER A 118 -10.92 -17.02 -5.28
C SER A 118 -10.58 -18.29 -6.07
N THR A 119 -9.42 -18.31 -6.70
CA THR A 119 -8.85 -19.54 -7.28
C THR A 119 -8.43 -20.51 -6.19
N GLU A 120 -8.10 -21.75 -6.58
CA GLU A 120 -7.61 -22.74 -5.61
C GLU A 120 -6.28 -22.33 -4.96
N SER A 121 -5.34 -21.78 -5.74
CA SER A 121 -4.08 -21.29 -5.20
C SER A 121 -4.27 -20.11 -4.23
N GLU A 122 -5.21 -19.21 -4.53
CA GLU A 122 -5.59 -18.12 -3.63
C GLU A 122 -6.23 -18.64 -2.34
N ARG A 123 -7.11 -19.65 -2.41
CA ARG A 123 -7.72 -20.28 -1.23
C ARG A 123 -6.69 -20.95 -0.33
N LEU A 124 -5.69 -21.63 -0.91
CA LEU A 124 -4.60 -22.23 -0.14
C LEU A 124 -3.70 -21.16 0.49
N PHE A 125 -3.39 -20.09 -0.24
CA PHE A 125 -2.62 -18.96 0.27
C PHE A 125 -3.30 -18.29 1.48
N LEU A 126 -4.62 -18.08 1.42
CA LEU A 126 -5.40 -17.48 2.51
C LEU A 126 -5.40 -18.29 3.82
N GLN A 127 -4.96 -19.55 3.81
CA GLN A 127 -4.81 -20.38 5.01
C GLN A 127 -3.43 -20.21 5.68
N GLN A 128 -2.49 -19.54 5.03
CA GLN A 128 -1.12 -19.37 5.52
C GLN A 128 -1.00 -18.10 6.39
N PRO A 129 -0.06 -18.05 7.35
CA PRO A 129 0.27 -16.83 8.07
C PRO A 129 0.73 -15.72 7.11
N GLY A 130 0.36 -14.47 7.39
CA GLY A 130 0.78 -13.32 6.59
C GLY A 130 0.05 -13.17 5.25
N SER A 131 -1.04 -13.91 5.04
CA SER A 131 -1.89 -13.84 3.83
C SER A 131 -2.83 -12.63 3.75
N SER A 132 -2.81 -11.80 4.80
CA SER A 132 -3.52 -10.53 4.91
C SER A 132 -2.65 -9.50 5.64
N PHE A 133 -3.00 -8.22 5.47
CA PHE A 133 -2.34 -7.05 6.05
C PHE A 133 -3.37 -6.16 6.74
#